data_AF-A0A6A5W7F8-F1
#
_entry.id   AF-A0A6A5W7F8-F1
#
_cell.length_a   1.000
_cell.length_b   1.000
_cell.length_c   1.000
_cell.angle_alpha   90.00
_cell.angle_beta   90.00
_cell.angle_gamma   90.00
#
_symmetry.space_group_name_H-M   'P 1'
#
loop_
_entity.id
_entity.type
_entity.pdbx_description
1 polymer ?
#
loop_
_entity_poly.entity_id
_entity_poly.type
_entity_poly.pdbx_seq_one_letter_code
_entity_poly.pdbx_strand_id
1 'polypeptide(L)'
;MDAEKKPHNVSKTQLPATETDIDAEPTSSTPERKRRLPATAKAWIILFIHGACCITLALSIALGLDGYEAGDQSSPHRVEGKVLLRVGDITTLVSVALVIVKISAGTWSTIVLWAFGRHILTRKSAPSIAVSRMIRWRLPPGLRNLKYILRDFRGWIISVTVITVFIQQFTGPILTGSVNWNTAFHVSKEAVNTSSVAQTANFSLWPLYDDPELFDKKLKLKVAAGYANLAWADTSAVDAQGKSLVGNGCRHVVNNDGLPQNSTLVNATLPCINIKSIRWYRDENEVVGDEWSISGSSLTLIGDNPYDYFTGGVTTVYDTENLREPPDSHDKPPPANKFSGTMTVSLMLARRENSGPPCSKLPNTIFGDIGALPPYLIETARSNNCFLLGKIDFTAGVTKSSRATYINSRVVEDATPIQDVVFEADSWVQEAIWLLPDLLAMISISNVSQLPTYHNIDNYVNGIVRQGFLGAWDMLHYSFDDNQTHYDAFPASARLVADSPEGNEKERKEEVHGVVDTLLGGLAS
;
A
#
# COMPACT_ATOMS: atom_id res chain seq x y z
N MET A 1 26.31 32.07 23.66
CA MET A 1 27.21 31.19 22.90
C MET A 1 26.95 31.47 21.44
N ASP A 2 27.58 32.56 20.99
CA ASP A 2 27.40 33.14 19.67
C ASP A 2 28.37 32.48 18.69
N ALA A 3 27.85 31.94 17.59
CA ALA A 3 28.64 31.40 16.50
C ALA A 3 28.41 32.25 15.25
N GLU A 4 29.35 33.17 15.07
CA GLU A 4 29.52 34.11 13.96
C GLU A 4 29.74 33.36 12.63
N LYS A 5 28.85 33.60 11.66
CA LYS A 5 28.89 33.00 10.32
C LYS A 5 29.62 33.94 9.36
N LYS A 6 30.85 33.57 8.95
CA LYS A 6 31.63 34.26 7.91
C LYS A 6 31.06 33.96 6.51
N PRO A 7 31.00 34.95 5.58
CA PRO A 7 30.60 34.70 4.20
C PRO A 7 31.77 34.22 3.33
N HIS A 8 31.47 33.23 2.47
CA HIS A 8 32.36 32.69 1.45
C HIS A 8 32.50 33.65 0.27
N ASN A 9 33.74 34.05 -0.02
CA ASN A 9 34.14 34.82 -1.19
C ASN A 9 34.11 33.94 -2.45
N VAL A 10 33.32 34.32 -3.45
CA VAL A 10 33.31 33.70 -4.78
C VAL A 10 34.31 34.41 -5.67
N SER A 11 35.39 33.70 -6.02
CA SER A 11 36.44 34.15 -6.92
C SER A 11 35.94 34.17 -8.37
N LYS A 12 36.00 35.35 -9.00
CA LYS A 12 35.80 35.55 -10.44
C LYS A 12 36.97 34.94 -11.20
N THR A 13 36.72 33.90 -11.98
CA THR A 13 37.71 33.40 -12.96
C THR A 13 37.51 34.19 -14.27
N GLN A 14 38.41 35.15 -14.51
CA GLN A 14 38.57 35.82 -15.80
C GLN A 14 39.25 34.86 -16.79
N LEU A 15 38.65 34.67 -17.97
CA LEU A 15 39.34 34.10 -19.13
C LEU A 15 40.17 35.20 -19.82
N PRO A 16 41.39 34.90 -20.30
CA PRO A 16 42.19 35.86 -21.04
C PRO A 16 41.72 35.95 -22.50
N ALA A 17 41.69 37.19 -22.99
CA ALA A 17 41.67 37.50 -24.41
C ALA A 17 43.02 37.13 -25.03
N THR A 18 43.00 36.41 -26.14
CA THR A 18 44.18 36.24 -27.00
C THR A 18 43.84 36.83 -28.35
N GLU A 19 44.37 38.02 -28.55
CA GLU A 19 44.47 38.74 -29.81
C GLU A 19 45.62 38.10 -30.61
N THR A 20 45.37 37.72 -31.85
CA THR A 20 46.43 37.36 -32.80
C THR A 20 45.96 37.70 -34.20
N ASP A 21 46.29 38.91 -34.62
CA ASP A 21 46.44 39.30 -36.03
C ASP A 21 47.70 38.61 -36.59
N ILE A 22 47.58 37.86 -37.69
CA ILE A 22 48.57 37.82 -38.79
C ILE A 22 47.84 37.53 -40.11
N ASP A 23 47.85 38.55 -40.96
CA ASP A 23 48.00 38.64 -42.41
C ASP A 23 47.54 37.56 -43.41
N ALA A 24 47.07 38.14 -44.52
CA ALA A 24 46.60 37.62 -45.79
C ALA A 24 47.55 36.69 -46.57
N GLU A 25 46.98 35.72 -47.30
CA GLU A 25 47.22 35.55 -48.74
C GLU A 25 46.08 34.73 -49.41
N PRO A 26 45.60 35.11 -50.61
CA PRO A 26 44.45 34.46 -51.25
C PRO A 26 44.90 33.32 -52.18
N THR A 27 44.44 32.09 -51.93
CA THR A 27 44.58 31.00 -52.89
C THR A 27 43.23 30.49 -53.39
N SER A 28 43.15 30.52 -54.73
CA SER A 28 42.09 30.15 -55.65
C SER A 28 41.16 29.02 -55.18
N SER A 29 39.87 29.34 -55.08
CA SER A 29 38.77 28.39 -54.92
C SER A 29 38.52 27.63 -56.23
N THR A 30 38.80 26.34 -56.22
CA THR A 30 38.20 25.40 -57.16
C THR A 30 36.72 25.23 -56.76
N PRO A 31 35.74 25.38 -57.67
CA PRO A 31 34.35 25.22 -57.32
C PRO A 31 34.05 23.75 -57.07
N GLU A 32 34.05 23.33 -55.80
CA GLU A 32 33.46 22.07 -55.37
C GLU A 32 32.00 22.03 -55.85
N ARG A 33 31.77 21.26 -56.90
CA ARG A 33 30.46 20.98 -57.46
C ARG A 33 29.68 20.10 -56.48
N LYS A 34 29.20 20.68 -55.38
CA LYS A 34 28.26 20.04 -54.45
C LYS A 34 27.06 19.56 -55.26
N ARG A 35 26.98 18.25 -55.49
CA ARG A 35 25.84 17.58 -56.14
C ARG A 35 24.59 17.88 -55.31
N ARG A 36 23.86 18.93 -55.68
CA ARG A 36 22.59 19.29 -55.04
C ARG A 36 21.56 18.26 -55.48
N LEU A 37 21.14 17.40 -54.56
CA LEU A 37 20.00 16.52 -54.75
C LEU A 37 18.77 17.33 -55.23
N PRO A 38 17.97 16.78 -56.17
CA PRO A 38 16.75 17.44 -56.62
C PRO A 38 15.80 17.66 -55.43
N ALA A 39 15.08 18.78 -55.44
CA ALA A 39 14.22 19.19 -54.32
C ALA A 39 13.15 18.15 -53.96
N THR A 40 12.69 17.38 -54.95
CA THR A 40 11.77 16.25 -54.78
C THR A 40 12.41 15.13 -53.94
N ALA A 41 13.64 14.72 -54.25
CA ALA A 41 14.36 13.72 -53.48
C ALA A 41 14.58 14.15 -52.03
N LYS A 42 14.86 15.43 -51.79
CA LYS A 42 15.02 15.97 -50.42
C LYS A 42 13.74 15.85 -49.58
N ALA A 43 12.59 16.14 -50.17
CA ALA A 43 11.30 16.01 -49.46
C ALA A 43 11.00 14.56 -49.07
N TRP A 44 11.26 13.61 -49.97
CA TRP A 44 11.07 12.18 -49.68
C TRP A 44 12.01 11.67 -48.60
N ILE A 45 13.29 12.07 -48.60
CA ILE A 45 14.25 11.67 -47.57
C ILE A 45 13.78 12.11 -46.17
N ILE A 46 13.32 13.36 -46.02
CA ILE A 46 12.84 13.86 -44.71
C ILE A 46 11.61 13.06 -44.24
N LEU A 47 10.72 12.68 -45.17
CA LEU A 47 9.55 11.85 -44.84
C LEU A 47 9.97 10.46 -44.36
N PHE A 48 10.93 9.81 -45.02
CA PHE A 48 11.45 8.52 -44.58
C PHE A 48 12.12 8.61 -43.20
N ILE A 49 12.90 9.67 -42.96
CA ILE A 49 13.51 9.92 -41.63
C ILE A 49 12.41 10.07 -40.57
N HIS A 50 11.36 10.87 -40.85
CA HIS A 50 10.24 11.03 -39.93
C HIS A 50 9.54 9.68 -39.64
N GLY A 51 9.23 8.91 -40.68
CA GLY A 51 8.63 7.58 -40.52
C GLY A 51 9.50 6.62 -39.69
N ALA A 52 10.80 6.59 -39.96
CA ALA A 52 11.75 5.79 -39.20
C ALA A 52 11.80 6.22 -37.72
N CYS A 53 11.81 7.52 -37.42
CA CYS A 53 11.77 8.04 -36.06
C CYS A 53 10.45 7.66 -35.34
N CYS A 54 9.31 7.76 -36.02
CA CYS A 54 8.01 7.38 -35.45
C CYS A 54 7.95 5.87 -35.13
N ILE A 55 8.39 5.02 -36.06
CA ILE A 55 8.44 3.57 -35.85
C ILE A 55 9.39 3.22 -34.71
N THR A 56 10.58 3.84 -34.68
CA THR A 56 11.56 3.62 -33.61
C THR A 56 10.99 4.03 -32.26
N LEU A 57 10.34 5.20 -32.15
CA LEU A 57 9.71 5.64 -30.91
C LEU A 57 8.59 4.70 -30.47
N ALA A 58 7.72 4.29 -31.39
CA ALA A 58 6.63 3.37 -31.09
C ALA A 58 7.15 2.01 -30.59
N LEU A 59 8.17 1.45 -31.26
CA LEU A 59 8.80 0.20 -30.83
C LEU A 59 9.51 0.36 -29.48
N SER A 60 10.20 1.47 -29.22
CA SER A 60 10.84 1.73 -27.93
C SER A 60 9.83 1.82 -26.78
N ILE A 61 8.65 2.41 -27.02
CA ILE A 61 7.58 2.45 -26.02
C ILE A 61 7.00 1.04 -25.83
N ALA A 62 6.62 0.37 -26.91
CA ALA A 62 5.96 -0.94 -26.85
C ALA A 62 6.85 -2.05 -26.28
N LEU A 63 8.14 -2.07 -26.62
CA LEU A 63 9.06 -3.15 -26.22
C LEU A 63 9.95 -2.78 -25.03
N GLY A 64 10.19 -1.49 -24.81
CA GLY A 64 11.13 -1.00 -23.80
C GLY A 64 10.48 -0.45 -22.55
N LEU A 65 9.23 0.03 -22.62
CA LEU A 65 8.52 0.56 -21.46
C LEU A 65 7.50 -0.41 -20.88
N ASP A 66 6.95 -1.32 -21.69
CA ASP A 66 5.97 -2.29 -21.18
C ASP A 66 6.60 -3.18 -20.11
N GLY A 67 6.03 -3.17 -18.90
CA GLY A 67 6.57 -3.88 -17.73
C GLY A 67 7.84 -3.25 -17.14
N TYR A 68 8.31 -2.10 -17.62
CA TYR A 68 9.48 -1.44 -17.06
C TYR A 68 9.17 -0.84 -15.68
N GLU A 69 9.94 -1.26 -14.68
CA GLU A 69 9.86 -0.75 -13.31
C GLU A 69 10.70 0.52 -13.14
N ALA A 70 10.07 1.68 -13.30
CA ALA A 70 10.72 2.95 -13.07
C ALA A 70 10.91 3.24 -11.58
N GLY A 71 12.01 3.94 -11.26
CA GLY A 71 12.23 4.48 -9.93
C GLY A 71 11.24 5.61 -9.61
N ASP A 72 10.83 5.70 -8.35
CA ASP A 72 10.11 6.86 -7.84
C ASP A 72 11.06 8.07 -7.65
N GLN A 73 10.54 9.20 -7.14
CA GLN A 73 11.36 10.39 -6.92
C GLN A 73 12.43 10.20 -5.84
N SER A 74 12.20 9.28 -4.88
CA SER A 74 13.14 8.98 -3.80
C SER A 74 14.24 7.98 -4.20
N SER A 75 13.98 7.13 -5.20
CA SER A 75 14.89 6.06 -5.63
C SER A 75 16.20 6.59 -6.21
N PRO A 76 17.37 6.04 -5.82
CA PRO A 76 18.64 6.44 -6.41
C PRO A 76 18.68 6.07 -7.91
N HIS A 77 19.41 6.87 -8.71
CA HIS A 77 19.53 6.65 -10.16
C HIS A 77 20.34 5.40 -10.53
N ARG A 78 21.02 4.78 -9.54
CA ARG A 78 21.68 3.48 -9.70
C ARG A 78 21.24 2.55 -8.59
N VAL A 79 20.71 1.40 -8.97
CA VAL A 79 20.31 0.30 -8.08
C VAL A 79 20.96 -0.97 -8.62
N GLU A 80 21.64 -1.73 -7.76
CA GLU A 80 22.33 -2.98 -8.15
C GLU A 80 23.30 -2.80 -9.34
N GLY A 81 23.99 -1.67 -9.42
CA GLY A 81 24.94 -1.36 -10.49
C GLY A 81 24.33 -1.01 -11.86
N LYS A 82 22.99 -1.03 -11.98
CA LYS A 82 22.26 -0.63 -13.20
C LYS A 82 21.68 0.77 -13.05
N VAL A 83 21.53 1.49 -14.17
CA VAL A 83 20.85 2.78 -14.18
C VAL A 83 19.35 2.54 -14.10
N LEU A 84 18.72 3.07 -13.06
CA LEU A 84 17.28 3.03 -12.87
C LEU A 84 16.70 4.36 -13.36
N LEU A 85 16.04 4.32 -14.52
CA LEU A 85 15.32 5.48 -15.04
C LEU A 85 14.08 5.77 -14.19
N ARG A 86 13.89 7.04 -13.85
CA ARG A 86 12.67 7.53 -13.22
C ARG A 86 11.63 7.88 -14.28
N VAL A 87 10.36 8.00 -13.86
CA VAL A 87 9.28 8.46 -14.76
C VAL A 87 9.59 9.82 -15.39
N GLY A 88 10.22 10.73 -14.63
CA GLY A 88 10.68 12.01 -15.14
C GLY A 88 11.72 11.90 -16.27
N ASP A 89 12.65 10.94 -16.16
CA ASP A 89 13.68 10.71 -17.18
C ASP A 89 13.06 10.16 -18.46
N ILE A 90 12.16 9.18 -18.31
CA ILE A 90 11.47 8.52 -19.43
C ILE A 90 10.58 9.53 -20.17
N THR A 91 9.77 10.29 -19.45
CA THR A 91 8.92 11.34 -20.05
C THR A 91 9.74 12.43 -20.73
N THR A 92 10.91 12.76 -20.21
CA THR A 92 11.85 13.69 -20.85
C THR A 92 12.42 13.11 -22.14
N LEU A 93 12.86 11.85 -22.14
CA LEU A 93 13.35 11.17 -23.34
C LEU A 93 12.28 11.07 -24.43
N VAL A 94 11.04 10.71 -24.06
CA VAL A 94 9.89 10.68 -24.98
C VAL A 94 9.61 12.09 -25.52
N SER A 95 9.68 13.12 -24.67
CA SER A 95 9.48 14.52 -25.08
C SER A 95 10.56 14.99 -26.08
N VAL A 96 11.83 14.65 -25.84
CA VAL A 96 12.93 14.95 -26.76
C VAL A 96 12.72 14.24 -28.10
N ALA A 97 12.35 12.96 -28.09
CA ALA A 97 12.04 12.22 -29.31
C ALA A 97 10.87 12.84 -30.08
N LEU A 98 9.81 13.25 -29.39
CA LEU A 98 8.66 13.94 -29.99
C LEU A 98 9.05 15.30 -30.60
N VAL A 99 9.98 16.04 -29.99
CA VAL A 99 10.52 17.29 -30.56
C VAL A 99 11.24 17.01 -31.88
N ILE A 100 12.08 15.96 -31.96
CA ILE A 100 12.77 15.58 -33.20
C ILE A 100 11.77 15.20 -34.29
N VAL A 101 10.74 14.42 -33.94
CA VAL A 101 9.64 14.04 -34.84
C VAL A 101 8.89 15.28 -35.35
N LYS A 102 8.58 16.24 -34.47
CA LYS A 102 7.91 17.51 -34.81
C LYS A 102 8.76 18.39 -35.71
N ILE A 103 10.06 18.53 -35.46
CA ILE A 103 10.98 19.31 -36.30
C ILE A 103 11.08 18.70 -37.69
N SER A 104 11.22 17.38 -37.78
CA SER A 104 11.32 16.65 -39.06
C SER A 104 10.06 16.84 -39.91
N ALA A 105 8.90 16.64 -39.31
CA ALA A 105 7.62 16.81 -39.98
C ALA A 105 7.29 18.29 -40.27
N GLY A 106 7.67 19.23 -39.40
CA GLY A 106 7.51 20.67 -39.62
C GLY A 106 8.37 21.15 -40.79
N THR A 107 9.59 20.64 -40.90
CA THR A 107 10.49 20.90 -42.03
C THR A 107 9.90 20.35 -43.32
N TRP A 108 9.43 19.10 -43.31
CA TRP A 108 8.76 18.49 -44.45
C TRP A 108 7.51 19.27 -44.89
N SER A 109 6.64 19.60 -43.93
CA SER A 109 5.40 20.36 -44.16
C SER A 109 5.69 21.72 -44.78
N THR A 110 6.75 22.40 -44.32
CA THR A 110 7.18 23.69 -44.88
C THR A 110 7.65 23.55 -46.33
N ILE A 111 8.42 22.51 -46.67
CA ILE A 111 8.85 22.24 -48.05
C ILE A 111 7.64 21.98 -48.96
N VAL A 112 6.70 21.16 -48.50
CA VAL A 112 5.48 20.80 -49.24
C VAL A 112 4.56 22.01 -49.41
N LEU A 113 4.30 22.78 -48.35
CA LEU A 113 3.51 24.00 -48.40
C LEU A 113 4.15 25.04 -49.34
N TRP A 114 5.48 25.15 -49.34
CA TRP A 114 6.19 26.03 -50.26
C TRP A 114 6.04 25.59 -51.72
N ALA A 115 6.14 24.27 -51.97
CA ALA A 115 5.92 23.71 -53.30
C ALA A 115 4.48 23.95 -53.79
N PHE A 116 3.48 23.78 -52.92
CA PHE A 116 2.09 24.09 -53.23
C PHE A 116 1.84 25.58 -53.43
N GLY A 117 2.43 26.43 -52.59
CA GLY A 117 2.35 27.89 -52.73
C GLY A 117 2.89 28.35 -54.08
N ARG A 118 4.06 27.84 -54.50
CA ARG A 118 4.57 28.05 -55.86
C ARG A 118 3.61 27.54 -56.92
N HIS A 119 3.08 26.33 -56.77
CA HIS A 119 2.16 25.76 -57.77
C HIS A 119 0.92 26.64 -57.96
N ILE A 120 0.32 27.12 -56.87
CA ILE A 120 -0.83 28.03 -56.88
C ILE A 120 -0.45 29.37 -57.54
N LEU A 121 0.71 29.94 -57.20
CA LEU A 121 1.22 31.18 -57.80
C LEU A 121 1.49 31.04 -59.30
N THR A 122 1.88 29.84 -59.78
CA THR A 122 2.10 29.59 -61.20
C THR A 122 0.82 29.38 -62.02
N ARG A 123 -0.33 29.10 -61.38
CA ARG A 123 -1.63 29.09 -62.08
C ARG A 123 -2.07 30.54 -62.31
N LYS A 124 -2.26 30.93 -63.58
CA LYS A 124 -2.66 32.27 -64.08
C LYS A 124 -3.92 32.90 -63.42
N SER A 125 -4.61 32.22 -62.51
CA SER A 125 -5.90 32.61 -61.94
C SER A 125 -5.87 32.95 -60.44
N ALA A 126 -4.73 32.88 -59.76
CA ALA A 126 -4.65 33.19 -58.33
C ALA A 126 -4.16 34.64 -58.11
N PRO A 127 -5.01 35.59 -57.68
CA PRO A 127 -4.57 36.95 -57.39
C PRO A 127 -3.58 36.92 -56.22
N SER A 128 -2.44 37.62 -56.36
CA SER A 128 -1.37 37.72 -55.34
C SER A 128 -1.89 38.14 -53.95
N ILE A 129 -2.99 38.90 -53.92
CA ILE A 129 -3.72 39.31 -52.72
C ILE A 129 -4.28 38.11 -51.93
N ALA A 130 -4.74 37.06 -52.62
CA ALA A 130 -5.26 35.85 -51.96
C ALA A 130 -4.15 35.07 -51.24
N VAL A 131 -2.97 34.98 -51.84
CA VAL A 131 -1.79 34.31 -51.25
C VAL A 131 -1.24 35.12 -50.08
N SER A 132 -1.14 36.45 -50.22
CA SER A 132 -0.76 37.37 -49.13
C SER A 132 -1.72 37.28 -47.94
N ARG A 133 -3.03 37.21 -48.21
CA ARG A 133 -4.04 37.00 -47.16
C ARG A 133 -3.96 35.62 -46.52
N MET A 134 -3.69 34.55 -47.28
CA MET A 134 -3.47 33.20 -46.71
C MET A 134 -2.31 33.20 -45.71
N ILE A 135 -1.18 33.82 -46.08
CA ILE A 135 -0.01 33.93 -45.21
C ILE A 135 -0.34 34.77 -43.96
N ARG A 136 -1.06 35.89 -44.14
CA ARG A 136 -1.41 36.80 -43.04
C ARG A 136 -2.39 36.18 -42.03
N TRP A 137 -3.34 35.37 -42.49
CA TRP A 137 -4.41 34.82 -41.64
C TRP A 137 -4.19 33.36 -41.22
N ARG A 138 -3.13 32.69 -41.70
CA ARG A 138 -2.81 31.27 -41.41
C ARG A 138 -3.98 30.29 -41.64
N LEU A 139 -4.93 30.63 -42.51
CA LEU A 139 -6.11 29.80 -42.78
C LEU A 139 -6.05 29.24 -44.21
N PRO A 140 -6.32 27.93 -44.40
CA PRO A 140 -6.48 27.36 -45.73
C PRO A 140 -7.68 28.00 -46.45
N PRO A 141 -7.62 28.14 -47.78
CA PRO A 141 -8.56 28.95 -48.56
C PRO A 141 -10.01 28.45 -48.50
N GLY A 142 -10.24 27.20 -48.06
CA GLY A 142 -11.56 26.57 -48.00
C GLY A 142 -12.40 26.89 -46.75
N LEU A 143 -11.80 27.29 -45.62
CA LEU A 143 -12.55 27.45 -44.36
C LEU A 143 -13.47 28.69 -44.33
N ARG A 144 -13.25 29.66 -45.20
CA ARG A 144 -14.00 30.93 -45.20
C ARG A 144 -15.12 31.01 -46.24
N ASN A 145 -15.07 30.16 -47.26
CA ASN A 145 -16.11 30.02 -48.28
C ASN A 145 -16.00 28.62 -48.90
N LEU A 146 -16.97 27.73 -48.61
CA LEU A 146 -17.01 26.37 -49.18
C LEU A 146 -16.96 26.36 -50.73
N LYS A 147 -17.36 27.46 -51.38
CA LYS A 147 -17.32 27.63 -52.83
C LYS A 147 -15.90 27.71 -53.43
N TYR A 148 -14.88 28.00 -52.61
CA TYR A 148 -13.47 28.05 -53.05
C TYR A 148 -12.67 26.80 -52.67
N ILE A 149 -13.34 25.74 -52.18
CA ILE A 149 -12.71 24.42 -52.12
C ILE A 149 -12.34 24.04 -53.55
N LEU A 150 -11.04 23.89 -53.78
CA LEU A 150 -10.50 23.44 -55.05
C LEU A 150 -11.13 22.07 -55.37
N ARG A 151 -12.12 22.05 -56.26
CA ARG A 151 -12.81 20.82 -56.72
C ARG A 151 -11.92 19.89 -57.56
N ASP A 152 -10.76 20.38 -57.98
CA ASP A 152 -9.71 19.59 -58.64
C ASP A 152 -9.10 18.59 -57.63
N PHE A 153 -8.85 17.36 -58.07
CA PHE A 153 -8.17 16.30 -57.32
C PHE A 153 -6.90 16.80 -56.61
N ARG A 154 -6.13 17.68 -57.26
CA ARG A 154 -4.92 18.29 -56.67
C ARG A 154 -5.21 19.19 -55.47
N GLY A 155 -6.34 19.88 -55.49
CA GLY A 155 -6.79 20.71 -54.38
C GLY A 155 -7.22 19.90 -53.17
N TRP A 156 -7.89 18.77 -53.41
CA TRP A 156 -8.22 17.79 -52.38
C TRP A 156 -6.97 17.25 -51.67
N ILE A 157 -5.93 16.90 -52.43
CA ILE A 157 -4.65 16.45 -51.87
C ILE A 157 -4.05 17.52 -50.94
N ILE A 158 -4.06 18.79 -51.35
CA ILE A 158 -3.55 19.90 -50.53
C ILE A 158 -4.35 20.03 -49.24
N SER A 159 -5.69 20.00 -49.31
CA SER A 159 -6.55 20.08 -48.13
C SER A 159 -6.34 18.93 -47.16
N VAL A 160 -6.29 17.68 -47.66
CA VAL A 160 -6.00 16.49 -46.83
C VAL A 160 -4.64 16.63 -46.17
N THR A 161 -3.61 17.03 -46.92
CA THR A 161 -2.25 17.21 -46.38
C THR A 161 -2.23 18.21 -45.21
N VAL A 162 -2.90 19.37 -45.37
CA VAL A 162 -3.00 20.39 -44.31
C VAL A 162 -3.72 19.86 -43.07
N ILE A 163 -4.80 19.08 -43.26
CA ILE A 163 -5.53 18.45 -42.14
C ILE A 163 -4.64 17.44 -41.41
N THR A 164 -3.90 16.58 -42.11
CA THR A 164 -2.95 15.64 -41.48
C THR A 164 -1.87 16.36 -40.69
N VAL A 165 -1.32 17.47 -41.21
CA VAL A 165 -0.32 18.29 -40.50
C VAL A 165 -0.93 18.92 -39.23
N PHE A 166 -2.22 19.25 -39.25
CA PHE A 166 -2.93 19.76 -38.08
C PHE A 166 -3.14 18.68 -37.02
N ILE A 167 -3.63 17.49 -37.41
CA ILE A 167 -3.82 16.34 -36.52
C ILE A 167 -2.50 15.97 -35.82
N GLN A 168 -1.38 16.09 -36.54
CA GLN A 168 -0.05 15.80 -36.02
C GLN A 168 0.28 16.62 -34.75
N GLN A 169 -0.27 17.82 -34.56
CA GLN A 169 -0.02 18.62 -33.35
C GLN A 169 -0.54 17.95 -32.07
N PHE A 170 -1.53 17.06 -32.18
CA PHE A 170 -2.13 16.35 -31.04
C PHE A 170 -1.45 15.02 -30.70
N THR A 171 -0.53 14.53 -31.55
CA THR A 171 0.17 13.26 -31.31
C THR A 171 1.01 13.28 -30.02
N GLY A 172 1.59 14.42 -29.67
CA GLY A 172 2.39 14.57 -28.45
C GLY A 172 1.59 14.30 -27.17
N PRO A 173 0.53 15.08 -26.89
CA PRO A 173 -0.35 14.85 -25.74
C PRO A 173 -0.93 13.45 -25.66
N ILE A 174 -1.33 12.87 -26.81
CA ILE A 174 -1.88 11.51 -26.87
C ILE A 174 -0.83 10.48 -26.45
N LEU A 175 0.40 10.57 -26.96
CA LEU A 175 1.47 9.64 -26.61
C LEU A 175 1.90 9.78 -25.15
N THR A 176 2.02 11.00 -24.63
CA THR A 176 2.36 11.21 -23.21
C THR A 176 1.27 10.73 -22.26
N GLY A 177 -0.01 10.77 -22.68
CA GLY A 177 -1.13 10.24 -21.91
C GLY A 177 -1.38 8.74 -22.10
N SER A 178 -0.72 8.10 -23.07
CA SER A 178 -0.92 6.67 -23.37
C SER A 178 -0.13 5.70 -22.48
N VAL A 179 0.87 6.20 -21.76
CA VAL A 179 1.63 5.40 -20.79
C VAL A 179 1.02 5.60 -19.42
N ASN A 180 0.38 4.56 -18.89
CA ASN A 180 -0.08 4.57 -17.51
C ASN A 180 1.02 4.06 -16.60
N TRP A 181 1.15 4.65 -15.42
CA TRP A 181 2.13 4.25 -14.41
C TRP A 181 1.38 3.70 -13.21
N ASN A 182 1.49 2.40 -12.99
CA ASN A 182 0.90 1.72 -11.84
C ASN A 182 1.94 1.62 -10.72
N THR A 183 1.48 1.72 -9.47
CA THR A 183 2.34 1.51 -8.30
C THR A 183 2.72 0.04 -8.18
N ALA A 184 4.01 -0.23 -8.08
CA ALA A 184 4.55 -1.56 -7.86
C ALA A 184 5.65 -1.50 -6.79
N PHE A 185 6.13 -2.68 -6.37
CA PHE A 185 7.20 -2.79 -5.40
C PHE A 185 8.20 -3.83 -5.86
N HIS A 186 9.48 -3.47 -5.83
CA HIS A 186 10.57 -4.41 -6.07
C HIS A 186 11.24 -4.74 -4.75
N VAL A 187 11.22 -6.03 -4.39
CA VAL A 187 11.88 -6.56 -3.20
C VAL A 187 13.36 -6.79 -3.53
N SER A 188 14.24 -6.19 -2.72
CA SER A 188 15.69 -6.36 -2.84
C SER A 188 16.09 -7.82 -2.69
N LYS A 189 17.18 -8.23 -3.34
CA LYS A 189 17.83 -9.53 -3.11
C LYS A 189 18.82 -9.50 -1.96
N GLU A 190 19.23 -8.32 -1.54
CA GLU A 190 20.13 -8.12 -0.42
C GLU A 190 19.33 -8.08 0.89
N ALA A 191 19.64 -9.02 1.77
CA ALA A 191 19.05 -9.08 3.10
C ALA A 191 19.69 -8.03 4.03
N VAL A 192 18.87 -7.47 4.90
CA VAL A 192 19.23 -6.61 6.02
C VAL A 192 18.81 -7.31 7.30
N ASN A 193 19.70 -7.34 8.28
CA ASN A 193 19.39 -7.91 9.58
C ASN A 193 18.47 -6.97 10.36
N THR A 194 17.34 -7.49 10.83
CA THR A 194 16.39 -6.80 11.70
C THR A 194 16.26 -7.51 13.04
N SER A 195 15.99 -6.72 14.08
CA SER A 195 15.69 -7.28 15.40
C SER A 195 14.18 -7.31 15.62
N SER A 196 13.67 -8.44 16.08
CA SER A 196 12.26 -8.56 16.47
C SER A 196 11.97 -8.10 17.89
N VAL A 197 13.02 -7.98 18.72
CA VAL A 197 12.91 -7.65 20.13
C VAL A 197 13.51 -6.27 20.39
N ALA A 198 13.04 -5.58 21.42
CA ALA A 198 13.64 -4.34 21.88
C ALA A 198 15.12 -4.55 22.20
N GLN A 199 15.96 -3.55 21.93
CA GLN A 199 17.32 -3.54 22.48
C GLN A 199 17.34 -3.52 24.02
N THR A 200 16.23 -3.10 24.64
CA THR A 200 16.05 -3.06 26.10
C THR A 200 15.40 -4.32 26.66
N ALA A 201 15.13 -5.33 25.83
CA ALA A 201 14.54 -6.58 26.29
C ALA A 201 15.51 -7.27 27.24
N ASN A 202 14.97 -7.72 28.36
CA ASN A 202 15.78 -8.30 29.42
C ASN A 202 14.94 -9.29 30.23
N PHE A 203 15.23 -10.57 30.01
CA PHE A 203 14.61 -11.65 30.76
C PHE A 203 14.81 -11.52 32.29
N SER A 204 15.89 -10.88 32.75
CA SER A 204 16.13 -10.68 34.19
C SER A 204 15.08 -9.80 34.88
N LEU A 205 14.20 -9.13 34.11
CA LEU A 205 13.08 -8.35 34.63
C LEU A 205 11.78 -9.17 34.74
N TRP A 206 11.75 -10.41 34.24
CA TRP A 206 10.61 -11.31 34.37
C TRP A 206 10.19 -11.58 35.83
N PRO A 207 11.12 -11.86 36.77
CA PRO A 207 10.76 -12.03 38.18
C PRO A 207 10.06 -10.80 38.76
N LEU A 208 10.51 -9.60 38.36
CA LEU A 208 9.89 -8.34 38.79
C LEU A 208 8.50 -8.20 38.19
N TYR A 209 8.34 -8.50 36.89
CA TYR A 209 7.02 -8.46 36.27
C TYR A 209 6.03 -9.34 37.00
N ASP A 210 6.43 -10.52 37.46
CA ASP A 210 5.53 -11.44 38.12
C ASP A 210 5.19 -11.05 39.57
N ASP A 211 6.14 -10.42 40.27
CA ASP A 211 5.98 -9.97 41.65
C ASP A 211 4.84 -8.94 41.81
N PRO A 212 3.76 -9.27 42.55
CA PRO A 212 2.60 -8.40 42.70
C PRO A 212 2.87 -7.14 43.56
N GLU A 213 3.94 -7.11 44.34
CA GLU A 213 4.27 -6.01 45.25
C GLU A 213 5.30 -5.02 44.66
N LEU A 214 6.18 -5.51 43.78
CA LEU A 214 7.36 -4.75 43.34
C LEU A 214 7.22 -4.04 42.00
N PHE A 215 6.27 -4.44 41.14
CA PHE A 215 6.26 -3.95 39.76
C PHE A 215 4.89 -3.47 39.28
N ASP A 216 4.91 -2.35 38.56
CA ASP A 216 3.71 -1.79 37.94
C ASP A 216 3.35 -2.56 36.65
N LYS A 217 2.68 -3.72 36.80
CA LYS A 217 2.10 -4.48 35.69
C LYS A 217 1.18 -3.61 34.81
N LYS A 218 0.60 -2.52 35.35
CA LYS A 218 -0.24 -1.57 34.57
C LYS A 218 0.57 -0.85 33.49
N LEU A 219 1.87 -0.58 33.73
CA LEU A 219 2.73 0.00 32.71
C LEU A 219 2.89 -0.95 31.52
N LYS A 220 3.11 -2.24 31.79
CA LYS A 220 3.22 -3.26 30.73
C LYS A 220 1.89 -3.48 30.01
N LEU A 221 0.77 -3.44 30.73
CA LEU A 221 -0.55 -3.49 30.12
C LEU A 221 -0.77 -2.32 29.13
N LYS A 222 -0.37 -1.09 29.49
CA LYS A 222 -0.44 0.08 28.60
C LYS A 222 0.40 -0.11 27.34
N VAL A 223 1.60 -0.70 27.48
CA VAL A 223 2.47 -1.04 26.33
C VAL A 223 1.80 -2.08 25.45
N ALA A 224 1.22 -3.14 26.03
CA ALA A 224 0.47 -4.16 25.30
C ALA A 224 -0.73 -3.56 24.54
N ALA A 225 -1.48 -2.64 25.14
CA ALA A 225 -2.56 -1.93 24.47
C ALA A 225 -2.05 -1.07 23.30
N GLY A 226 -0.87 -0.46 23.45
CA GLY A 226 -0.18 0.26 22.38
C GLY A 226 0.20 -0.65 21.21
N TYR A 227 0.71 -1.85 21.48
CA TYR A 227 1.05 -2.84 20.45
C TYR A 227 -0.19 -3.45 19.79
N ALA A 228 -1.23 -3.76 20.57
CA ALA A 228 -2.54 -4.15 20.05
C ALA A 228 -3.09 -3.12 19.05
N ASN A 229 -3.04 -1.83 19.40
CA ASN A 229 -3.46 -0.74 18.50
C ASN A 229 -2.57 -0.68 17.24
N LEU A 230 -1.25 -0.71 17.41
CA LEU A 230 -0.30 -0.65 16.30
C LEU A 230 -0.47 -1.83 15.31
N ALA A 231 -0.68 -3.04 15.83
CA ALA A 231 -0.78 -4.25 15.03
C ALA A 231 -2.12 -4.35 14.27
N TRP A 232 -3.23 -3.95 14.88
CA TRP A 232 -4.56 -4.31 14.36
C TRP A 232 -5.48 -3.13 14.01
N ALA A 233 -5.27 -1.94 14.56
CA ALA A 233 -6.21 -0.83 14.39
C ALA A 233 -6.08 -0.07 13.06
N ASP A 234 -5.16 -0.49 12.17
CA ASP A 234 -5.06 0.10 10.84
C ASP A 234 -6.24 -0.32 9.95
N THR A 235 -7.22 0.56 9.83
CA THR A 235 -8.42 0.36 9.00
C THR A 235 -8.12 0.19 7.50
N SER A 236 -6.91 0.52 7.03
CA SER A 236 -6.50 0.22 5.64
C SER A 236 -6.07 -1.22 5.45
N ALA A 237 -5.74 -1.93 6.54
CA ALA A 237 -5.30 -3.32 6.54
C ALA A 237 -6.38 -4.29 7.05
N VAL A 238 -7.60 -3.80 7.35
CA VAL A 238 -8.70 -4.57 7.92
C VAL A 238 -10.01 -4.25 7.19
N ASP A 239 -10.82 -5.27 6.87
CA ASP A 239 -12.10 -5.11 6.20
C ASP A 239 -13.21 -4.62 7.14
N ALA A 240 -14.41 -4.39 6.60
CA ALA A 240 -15.58 -3.96 7.38
C ALA A 240 -16.05 -5.03 8.39
N GLN A 241 -15.55 -6.26 8.30
CA GLN A 241 -15.83 -7.38 9.19
C GLN A 241 -14.70 -7.61 10.20
N GLY A 242 -13.67 -6.76 10.25
CA GLY A 242 -12.57 -6.91 11.20
C GLY A 242 -11.55 -7.98 10.80
N LYS A 243 -11.53 -8.45 9.55
CA LYS A 243 -10.56 -9.41 9.02
C LYS A 243 -9.43 -8.72 8.29
N SER A 244 -8.24 -9.32 8.29
CA SER A 244 -7.10 -8.77 7.55
C SER A 244 -7.35 -8.75 6.04
N LEU A 245 -6.98 -7.65 5.38
CA LEU A 245 -7.05 -7.50 3.92
C LEU A 245 -5.80 -8.03 3.19
N VAL A 246 -4.69 -8.20 3.92
CA VAL A 246 -3.35 -8.43 3.34
C VAL A 246 -2.76 -9.78 3.70
N GLY A 247 -3.33 -10.49 4.66
CA GLY A 247 -2.82 -11.77 5.13
C GLY A 247 -3.81 -12.53 6.00
N ASN A 248 -3.29 -13.37 6.89
CA ASN A 248 -4.08 -14.28 7.73
C ASN A 248 -4.45 -13.72 9.11
N GLY A 249 -3.95 -12.53 9.44
CA GLY A 249 -4.15 -11.88 10.74
C GLY A 249 -3.17 -12.29 11.84
N CYS A 250 -2.16 -13.13 11.57
CA CYS A 250 -1.04 -13.33 12.48
C CYS A 250 -0.06 -12.15 12.28
N ARG A 251 -0.09 -11.17 13.19
CA ARG A 251 0.73 -9.95 13.09
C ARG A 251 1.69 -9.83 14.27
N HIS A 252 2.87 -9.30 14.00
CA HIS A 252 3.91 -9.06 15.00
C HIS A 252 4.44 -7.63 14.89
N VAL A 253 4.55 -6.93 16.03
CA VAL A 253 5.22 -5.62 16.11
C VAL A 253 6.73 -5.81 16.20
N VAL A 254 7.44 -5.33 15.18
CA VAL A 254 8.91 -5.32 15.09
C VAL A 254 9.49 -3.92 15.35
N ASN A 255 10.81 -3.83 15.46
CA ASN A 255 11.51 -2.55 15.55
C ASN A 255 11.33 -1.71 14.28
N ASN A 256 11.44 -0.39 14.44
CA ASN A 256 11.47 0.52 13.30
C ASN A 256 12.87 0.57 12.70
N ASP A 257 13.22 -0.46 11.92
CA ASP A 257 14.52 -0.58 11.26
C ASP A 257 14.59 0.22 9.94
N GLY A 258 13.62 1.11 9.69
CA GLY A 258 13.54 1.93 8.48
C GLY A 258 13.10 1.16 7.24
N LEU A 259 12.54 -0.04 7.41
CA LEU A 259 12.03 -0.84 6.30
C LEU A 259 10.67 -0.32 5.83
N PRO A 260 10.49 -0.14 4.52
CA PRO A 260 9.22 0.31 3.97
C PRO A 260 8.18 -0.81 3.96
N GLN A 261 6.92 -0.42 3.81
CA GLN A 261 5.81 -1.34 3.52
C GLN A 261 6.13 -2.22 2.31
N ASN A 262 5.61 -3.45 2.32
CA ASN A 262 5.84 -4.53 1.35
C ASN A 262 7.25 -5.15 1.38
N SER A 263 8.12 -4.71 2.30
CA SER A 263 9.34 -5.46 2.61
C SER A 263 8.99 -6.86 3.08
N THR A 264 9.88 -7.82 2.85
CA THR A 264 9.66 -9.23 3.22
C THR A 264 10.57 -9.60 4.38
N LEU A 265 10.02 -10.18 5.45
CA LEU A 265 10.75 -10.79 6.56
C LEU A 265 10.68 -12.31 6.42
N VAL A 266 11.80 -13.02 6.54
CA VAL A 266 11.83 -14.48 6.39
C VAL A 266 12.08 -15.20 7.71
N ASN A 267 11.48 -16.38 7.84
CA ASN A 267 11.60 -17.26 9.01
C ASN A 267 11.30 -16.57 10.34
N ALA A 268 10.34 -15.65 10.34
CA ALA A 268 9.93 -14.92 11.53
C ALA A 268 8.96 -15.74 12.37
N THR A 269 9.08 -15.64 13.69
CA THR A 269 8.09 -16.14 14.64
C THR A 269 7.07 -15.04 14.89
N LEU A 270 5.79 -15.31 14.62
CA LEU A 270 4.69 -14.36 14.81
C LEU A 270 3.64 -14.97 15.75
N PRO A 271 3.03 -14.20 16.66
CA PRO A 271 1.88 -14.68 17.41
C PRO A 271 0.71 -14.90 16.46
N CYS A 272 -0.02 -15.98 16.68
CA CYS A 272 -1.21 -16.26 15.89
C CYS A 272 -2.35 -16.84 16.72
N ILE A 273 -3.57 -16.43 16.34
CA ILE A 273 -4.81 -16.92 16.94
C ILE A 273 -5.87 -17.13 15.85
N ASN A 274 -6.44 -18.32 15.84
CA ASN A 274 -7.55 -18.71 14.98
C ASN A 274 -8.80 -18.95 15.81
N ILE A 275 -9.73 -18.01 15.74
CA ILE A 275 -11.04 -18.09 16.41
C ILE A 275 -11.99 -18.84 15.48
N LYS A 276 -12.36 -20.06 15.89
CA LYS A 276 -13.16 -21.00 15.11
C LYS A 276 -14.65 -20.68 15.23
N SER A 277 -15.12 -20.39 16.45
CA SER A 277 -16.52 -20.07 16.69
C SER A 277 -16.72 -19.24 17.96
N ILE A 278 -17.80 -18.46 17.96
CA ILE A 278 -18.33 -17.76 19.13
C ILE A 278 -19.79 -18.20 19.28
N ARG A 279 -20.17 -18.65 20.47
CA ARG A 279 -21.51 -19.13 20.78
C ARG A 279 -22.03 -18.41 22.01
N TRP A 280 -23.03 -17.54 21.84
CA TRP A 280 -23.70 -16.86 22.94
C TRP A 280 -24.75 -17.76 23.59
N TYR A 281 -24.85 -17.71 24.92
CA TYR A 281 -25.87 -18.43 25.67
C TYR A 281 -27.25 -17.83 25.44
N ARG A 282 -28.27 -18.68 25.38
CA ARG A 282 -29.67 -18.24 25.19
C ARG A 282 -30.47 -18.33 26.47
N ASP A 283 -30.14 -19.29 27.33
CA ASP A 283 -30.83 -19.55 28.60
C ASP A 283 -29.86 -19.67 29.79
N GLU A 284 -30.35 -19.39 31.00
CA GLU A 284 -29.59 -19.52 32.26
C GLU A 284 -29.05 -20.93 32.47
N ASN A 285 -29.82 -21.95 32.07
CA ASN A 285 -29.44 -23.36 32.21
C ASN A 285 -28.22 -23.74 31.34
N GLU A 286 -27.81 -22.90 30.38
CA GLU A 286 -26.61 -23.13 29.58
C GLU A 286 -25.32 -22.68 30.29
N VAL A 287 -25.43 -21.84 31.33
CA VAL A 287 -24.28 -21.40 32.13
C VAL A 287 -23.90 -22.53 33.09
N VAL A 288 -22.73 -23.14 32.87
CA VAL A 288 -22.30 -24.30 33.66
C VAL A 288 -21.36 -23.85 34.77
N GLY A 289 -21.60 -24.34 35.99
CA GLY A 289 -20.69 -24.12 37.13
C GLY A 289 -20.50 -22.66 37.52
N ASP A 290 -19.26 -22.27 37.80
CA ASP A 290 -18.90 -20.93 38.28
C ASP A 290 -18.52 -19.95 37.16
N GLU A 291 -18.90 -20.25 35.90
CA GLU A 291 -18.58 -19.43 34.73
C GLU A 291 -18.95 -17.96 34.89
N TRP A 292 -20.06 -17.64 35.57
CA TRP A 292 -20.44 -16.27 35.88
C TRP A 292 -20.11 -15.83 37.31
N SER A 293 -20.03 -16.78 38.24
CA SER A 293 -19.81 -16.51 39.66
C SER A 293 -18.36 -16.10 39.99
N ILE A 294 -17.46 -16.12 39.00
CA ILE A 294 -16.06 -15.75 39.18
C ILE A 294 -15.91 -14.28 39.57
N SER A 295 -15.15 -14.03 40.62
CA SER A 295 -14.79 -12.66 40.99
C SER A 295 -13.87 -12.06 39.94
N GLY A 296 -14.17 -10.85 39.46
CA GLY A 296 -13.26 -10.17 38.52
C GLY A 296 -11.89 -9.86 39.13
N SER A 297 -11.76 -9.86 40.47
CA SER A 297 -10.45 -9.82 41.15
C SER A 297 -9.58 -11.04 40.88
N SER A 298 -10.17 -12.18 40.54
CA SER A 298 -9.47 -13.42 40.18
C SER A 298 -9.09 -13.47 38.70
N LEU A 299 -9.66 -12.59 37.88
CA LEU A 299 -9.37 -12.48 36.44
C LEU A 299 -8.27 -11.47 36.12
N THR A 300 -8.09 -10.47 37.00
CA THR A 300 -7.12 -9.40 36.78
C THR A 300 -5.75 -9.76 37.31
N LEU A 301 -4.72 -9.48 36.51
CA LEU A 301 -3.31 -9.56 36.90
C LEU A 301 -2.80 -8.22 37.47
N ILE A 302 -3.52 -7.13 37.22
CA ILE A 302 -3.12 -5.77 37.61
C ILE A 302 -3.92 -5.19 38.78
N GLY A 303 -4.84 -5.99 39.35
CA GLY A 303 -5.70 -5.59 40.46
C GLY A 303 -6.87 -4.67 40.06
N ASP A 304 -7.13 -4.50 38.76
CA ASP A 304 -8.24 -3.70 38.24
C ASP A 304 -9.33 -4.63 37.73
N ASN A 305 -10.44 -4.70 38.46
CA ASN A 305 -11.55 -5.60 38.14
C ASN A 305 -12.21 -5.22 36.79
N PRO A 306 -12.19 -6.10 35.78
CA PRO A 306 -12.72 -5.78 34.45
C PRO A 306 -14.26 -5.59 34.44
N TYR A 307 -14.97 -6.04 35.48
CA TYR A 307 -16.42 -5.87 35.61
C TYR A 307 -16.85 -4.52 36.21
N ASP A 308 -15.90 -3.72 36.69
CA ASP A 308 -16.16 -2.39 37.27
C ASP A 308 -16.14 -1.27 36.24
N TYR A 309 -15.73 -1.54 34.99
CA TYR A 309 -15.76 -0.54 33.91
C TYR A 309 -17.19 -0.25 33.44
N PHE A 310 -17.42 0.96 32.93
CA PHE A 310 -18.76 1.44 32.55
C PHE A 310 -18.96 1.63 31.03
N THR A 311 -18.00 1.17 30.23
CA THR A 311 -17.97 1.38 28.78
C THR A 311 -18.48 0.14 28.07
N GLY A 312 -19.48 0.28 27.20
CA GLY A 312 -19.92 -0.80 26.32
C GLY A 312 -18.76 -1.30 25.44
N GLY A 313 -18.72 -2.59 25.15
CA GLY A 313 -17.63 -3.22 24.41
C GLY A 313 -16.52 -3.79 25.27
N VAL A 314 -16.49 -3.51 26.59
CA VAL A 314 -15.56 -4.20 27.50
C VAL A 314 -15.78 -5.70 27.38
N THR A 315 -14.75 -6.41 26.92
CA THR A 315 -14.77 -7.84 26.66
C THR A 315 -13.80 -8.51 27.61
N THR A 316 -14.14 -9.69 28.13
CA THR A 316 -13.19 -10.54 28.85
C THR A 316 -13.26 -11.96 28.29
N VAL A 317 -12.12 -12.63 28.24
CA VAL A 317 -12.00 -14.04 27.85
C VAL A 317 -11.18 -14.74 28.91
N TYR A 318 -11.70 -15.83 29.47
CA TYR A 318 -11.08 -16.53 30.58
C TYR A 318 -11.49 -18.00 30.65
N ASP A 319 -10.69 -18.78 31.36
CA ASP A 319 -10.96 -20.16 31.70
C ASP A 319 -11.03 -20.29 33.23
N THR A 320 -12.19 -20.70 33.75
CA THR A 320 -12.41 -20.86 35.19
C THR A 320 -11.62 -22.02 35.78
N GLU A 321 -11.24 -23.00 34.96
CA GLU A 321 -10.49 -24.18 35.40
C GLU A 321 -8.97 -23.95 35.33
N ASN A 322 -8.53 -22.89 34.62
CA ASN A 322 -7.13 -22.58 34.37
C ASN A 322 -6.84 -21.08 34.57
N LEU A 323 -7.14 -20.60 35.77
CA LEU A 323 -6.74 -19.27 36.22
C LEU A 323 -5.23 -19.21 36.42
N ARG A 324 -4.65 -18.02 36.26
CA ARG A 324 -3.20 -17.84 36.41
C ARG A 324 -2.76 -18.16 37.82
N GLU A 325 -1.84 -19.10 37.93
CA GLU A 325 -1.10 -19.39 39.17
C GLU A 325 0.28 -18.72 39.10
N PRO A 326 0.85 -18.30 40.24
CA PRO A 326 2.23 -17.86 40.29
C PRO A 326 3.17 -18.98 39.76
N PRO A 327 4.17 -18.65 38.93
CA PRO A 327 5.12 -19.62 38.42
C PRO A 327 5.97 -20.22 39.55
N ASP A 328 6.30 -21.51 39.44
CA ASP A 328 7.16 -22.22 40.40
C ASP A 328 8.61 -21.66 40.45
N SER A 329 9.06 -21.03 39.37
CA SER A 329 10.39 -20.45 39.24
C SER A 329 10.37 -19.24 38.31
N HIS A 330 11.14 -18.21 38.67
CA HIS A 330 11.33 -17.02 37.84
C HIS A 330 12.65 -17.02 37.07
N ASP A 331 13.50 -18.05 37.25
CA ASP A 331 14.83 -18.13 36.62
C ASP A 331 14.77 -18.60 35.16
N LYS A 332 13.59 -19.04 34.70
CA LYS A 332 13.37 -19.56 33.37
C LYS A 332 12.08 -19.00 32.78
N PRO A 333 11.99 -18.84 31.46
CA PRO A 333 10.72 -18.51 30.81
C PRO A 333 9.64 -19.52 31.20
N PRO A 334 8.35 -19.12 31.19
CA PRO A 334 7.25 -20.05 31.36
C PRO A 334 7.35 -21.22 30.37
N PRO A 335 6.82 -22.40 30.71
CA PRO A 335 6.85 -23.54 29.81
C PRO A 335 6.15 -23.20 28.49
N ALA A 336 6.80 -23.52 27.37
CA ALA A 336 6.22 -23.29 26.06
C ALA A 336 4.89 -24.04 25.90
N ASN A 337 3.83 -23.30 25.57
CA ASN A 337 2.49 -23.86 25.45
C ASN A 337 1.83 -23.46 24.12
N LYS A 338 0.90 -24.30 23.66
CA LYS A 338 -0.07 -23.97 22.62
C LYS A 338 -1.46 -24.21 23.20
N PHE A 339 -2.32 -23.22 23.08
CA PHE A 339 -3.72 -23.36 23.49
C PHE A 339 -4.59 -23.82 22.33
N SER A 340 -5.46 -24.79 22.56
CA SER A 340 -6.55 -25.14 21.66
C SER A 340 -7.71 -25.65 22.48
N GLY A 341 -8.76 -24.84 22.58
CA GLY A 341 -9.91 -25.18 23.40
C GLY A 341 -10.94 -24.08 23.43
N THR A 342 -11.89 -24.23 24.35
CA THR A 342 -13.01 -23.32 24.51
C THR A 342 -12.87 -22.55 25.82
N MET A 343 -13.03 -21.23 25.76
CA MET A 343 -13.04 -20.33 26.92
C MET A 343 -14.39 -19.65 27.08
N THR A 344 -14.65 -19.14 28.28
CA THR A 344 -15.79 -18.27 28.54
C THR A 344 -15.48 -16.87 28.03
N VAL A 345 -16.43 -16.25 27.34
CA VAL A 345 -16.35 -14.85 26.89
C VAL A 345 -17.50 -14.06 27.52
N SER A 346 -17.18 -12.88 28.05
CA SER A 346 -18.17 -11.91 28.49
C SER A 346 -18.01 -10.59 27.74
N LEU A 347 -19.13 -10.00 27.35
CA LEU A 347 -19.17 -8.72 26.62
C LEU A 347 -20.14 -7.77 27.32
N MET A 348 -19.64 -6.65 27.81
CA MET A 348 -20.47 -5.58 28.35
C MET A 348 -21.23 -4.88 27.22
N LEU A 349 -22.56 -4.93 27.24
CA LEU A 349 -23.38 -4.25 26.23
C LEU A 349 -23.69 -2.82 26.62
N ALA A 350 -24.10 -2.62 27.88
CA ALA A 350 -24.49 -1.33 28.41
C ALA A 350 -24.45 -1.35 29.94
N ARG A 351 -24.44 -0.15 30.53
CA ARG A 351 -24.72 0.04 31.95
C ARG A 351 -26.13 0.55 32.13
N ARG A 352 -26.83 0.01 33.13
CA ARG A 352 -28.14 0.50 33.55
C ARG A 352 -27.98 1.64 34.55
N GLU A 353 -28.77 2.69 34.41
CA GLU A 353 -29.03 3.61 35.52
C GLU A 353 -29.97 2.92 36.53
N ASN A 354 -29.84 3.20 37.83
CA ASN A 354 -30.52 2.46 38.92
C ASN A 354 -32.07 2.33 38.81
N SER A 355 -32.71 3.02 37.86
CA SER A 355 -34.16 3.03 37.58
C SER A 355 -34.57 2.35 36.26
N GLY A 356 -33.63 1.80 35.49
CA GLY A 356 -33.91 1.19 34.18
C GLY A 356 -34.59 -0.18 34.24
N PRO A 357 -35.19 -0.66 33.13
CA PRO A 357 -35.72 -2.03 33.05
C PRO A 357 -34.59 -3.08 33.19
N PRO A 358 -34.93 -4.35 33.51
CA PRO A 358 -33.95 -5.45 33.51
C PRO A 358 -33.22 -5.54 32.16
N CYS A 359 -32.01 -6.13 32.13
CA CYS A 359 -31.16 -6.24 30.92
C CYS A 359 -31.90 -6.76 29.66
N SER A 360 -33.08 -7.37 29.81
CA SER A 360 -34.07 -7.64 28.76
C SER A 360 -34.54 -6.45 27.89
N LYS A 361 -34.34 -5.18 28.27
CA LYS A 361 -34.83 -4.00 27.52
C LYS A 361 -33.78 -2.88 27.46
N LEU A 362 -32.60 -3.21 26.95
CA LEU A 362 -31.55 -2.21 26.73
C LEU A 362 -31.93 -1.25 25.58
N PRO A 363 -31.70 0.07 25.72
CA PRO A 363 -31.77 0.99 24.60
C PRO A 363 -30.68 0.65 23.56
N ASN A 364 -30.72 1.30 22.39
CA ASN A 364 -29.69 1.12 21.36
C ASN A 364 -28.28 1.24 21.96
N THR A 365 -27.52 0.16 21.86
CA THR A 365 -26.15 0.08 22.36
C THR A 365 -25.18 0.49 21.25
N ILE A 366 -23.87 0.48 21.52
CA ILE A 366 -22.84 0.63 20.47
C ILE A 366 -22.92 -0.48 19.41
N PHE A 367 -23.58 -1.60 19.72
CA PHE A 367 -23.82 -2.72 18.83
C PHE A 367 -25.18 -2.65 18.11
N GLY A 368 -25.94 -1.56 18.30
CA GLY A 368 -27.28 -1.38 17.73
C GLY A 368 -28.39 -1.95 18.61
N ASP A 369 -29.49 -2.38 17.96
CA ASP A 369 -30.63 -3.00 18.62
C ASP A 369 -30.31 -4.46 18.99
N ILE A 370 -30.29 -4.74 20.30
CA ILE A 370 -30.01 -6.06 20.87
C ILE A 370 -31.28 -6.88 21.02
N GLY A 371 -32.47 -6.28 20.93
CA GLY A 371 -33.75 -6.99 21.06
C GLY A 371 -33.99 -8.05 19.99
N ALA A 372 -33.27 -7.95 18.86
CA ALA A 372 -33.26 -8.98 17.81
C ALA A 372 -32.36 -10.18 18.13
N LEU A 373 -31.44 -10.05 19.10
CA LEU A 373 -30.62 -11.14 19.59
C LEU A 373 -31.40 -11.82 20.73
N PRO A 374 -31.43 -13.17 20.81
CA PRO A 374 -32.07 -13.90 21.90
C PRO A 374 -31.08 -14.35 23.01
N PRO A 375 -30.07 -13.57 23.47
CA PRO A 375 -29.13 -14.11 24.42
C PRO A 375 -29.59 -13.93 25.87
N TYR A 376 -29.08 -14.83 26.71
CA TYR A 376 -29.10 -14.69 28.14
C TYR A 376 -28.20 -13.51 28.55
N LEU A 377 -28.81 -12.50 29.15
CA LEU A 377 -28.13 -11.29 29.62
C LEU A 377 -28.03 -11.31 31.14
N ILE A 378 -26.84 -11.07 31.66
CA ILE A 378 -26.61 -11.08 33.11
C ILE A 378 -26.27 -9.69 33.63
N GLU A 379 -26.85 -9.36 34.78
CA GLU A 379 -26.59 -8.14 35.51
C GLU A 379 -25.61 -8.39 36.66
N THR A 380 -24.58 -7.54 36.76
CA THR A 380 -23.72 -7.52 37.96
C THR A 380 -24.39 -6.73 39.10
N ALA A 381 -24.51 -7.35 40.27
CA ALA A 381 -25.20 -6.76 41.42
C ALA A 381 -24.61 -5.42 41.92
N ARG A 382 -23.34 -5.12 41.60
CA ARG A 382 -22.64 -3.91 42.06
C ARG A 382 -22.62 -2.77 41.04
N SER A 383 -22.45 -3.06 39.75
CA SER A 383 -22.23 -2.03 38.72
C SER A 383 -23.46 -1.75 37.86
N ASN A 384 -24.51 -2.57 37.96
CA ASN A 384 -25.65 -2.61 37.02
C ASN A 384 -25.18 -2.75 35.56
N ASN A 385 -24.04 -3.41 35.34
CA ASN A 385 -23.53 -3.66 34.01
C ASN A 385 -24.26 -4.87 33.44
N CYS A 386 -24.76 -4.75 32.21
CA CYS A 386 -25.40 -5.84 31.48
C CYS A 386 -24.38 -6.51 30.57
N PHE A 387 -24.11 -7.78 30.83
CA PHE A 387 -23.19 -8.61 30.09
C PHE A 387 -23.92 -9.63 29.23
N LEU A 388 -23.36 -9.84 28.04
CA LEU A 388 -23.62 -10.96 27.19
C LEU A 388 -22.57 -12.05 27.47
N LEU A 389 -23.00 -13.27 27.77
CA LEU A 389 -22.12 -14.40 28.02
C LEU A 389 -22.17 -15.44 26.91
N GLY A 390 -21.03 -16.09 26.69
CA GLY A 390 -20.93 -17.19 25.75
C GLY A 390 -19.62 -17.96 25.86
N LYS A 391 -19.40 -18.81 24.87
CA LYS A 391 -18.18 -19.58 24.66
C LYS A 391 -17.47 -19.14 23.40
N ILE A 392 -16.14 -19.08 23.46
CA ILE A 392 -15.27 -18.83 22.31
C ILE A 392 -14.32 -20.02 22.13
N ASP A 393 -14.34 -20.64 20.96
CA ASP A 393 -13.45 -21.74 20.60
C ASP A 393 -12.33 -21.21 19.70
N PHE A 394 -11.08 -21.37 20.14
CA PHE A 394 -9.93 -20.87 19.40
C PHE A 394 -8.68 -21.70 19.62
N THR A 395 -7.74 -21.56 18.68
CA THR A 395 -6.37 -22.06 18.80
C THR A 395 -5.43 -20.87 18.81
N ALA A 396 -4.53 -20.81 19.78
CA ALA A 396 -3.54 -19.75 19.94
C ALA A 396 -2.15 -20.33 20.16
N GLY A 397 -1.15 -19.71 19.54
CA GLY A 397 0.24 -20.14 19.54
C GLY A 397 1.10 -19.14 18.77
N VAL A 398 2.22 -19.61 18.26
CA VAL A 398 3.03 -18.87 17.28
C VAL A 398 3.08 -19.62 15.95
N THR A 399 3.38 -18.91 14.87
CA THR A 399 3.67 -19.48 13.55
C THR A 399 5.08 -19.09 13.13
N LYS A 400 5.80 -20.02 12.51
CA LYS A 400 7.05 -19.73 11.80
C LYS A 400 6.74 -19.38 10.36
N SER A 401 6.57 -18.09 10.11
CA SER A 401 6.30 -17.62 8.76
C SER A 401 7.57 -17.71 7.91
N SER A 402 7.52 -18.54 6.87
CA SER A 402 8.57 -18.56 5.84
C SER A 402 8.70 -17.21 5.14
N ARG A 403 7.60 -16.45 5.08
CA ARG A 403 7.50 -15.14 4.44
C ARG A 403 6.42 -14.28 5.09
N ALA A 404 6.85 -13.37 5.97
CA ALA A 404 5.99 -12.30 6.48
C ALA A 404 6.21 -11.01 5.70
N THR A 405 5.17 -10.19 5.55
CA THR A 405 5.25 -8.93 4.80
C THR A 405 5.05 -7.76 5.74
N TYR A 406 5.89 -6.72 5.61
CA TYR A 406 5.71 -5.46 6.33
C TYR A 406 4.43 -4.77 5.83
N ILE A 407 3.39 -4.73 6.65
CA ILE A 407 2.16 -3.97 6.35
C ILE A 407 2.34 -2.48 6.66
N ASN A 408 3.26 -2.16 7.57
CA ASN A 408 3.80 -0.82 7.81
C ASN A 408 5.25 -0.96 8.31
N SER A 409 5.93 0.14 8.66
CA SER A 409 7.35 0.10 9.06
C SER A 409 7.67 -0.66 10.35
N ARG A 410 6.66 -1.09 11.11
CA ARG A 410 6.79 -1.73 12.42
C ARG A 410 5.91 -2.97 12.60
N VAL A 411 5.14 -3.37 11.60
CA VAL A 411 4.22 -4.50 11.71
C VAL A 411 4.41 -5.39 10.52
N VAL A 412 4.65 -6.66 10.80
CA VAL A 412 4.72 -7.72 9.80
C VAL A 412 3.53 -8.65 9.95
N GLU A 413 3.08 -9.21 8.84
CA GLU A 413 1.97 -10.16 8.79
C GLU A 413 2.34 -11.40 7.98
N ASP A 414 1.93 -12.57 8.46
CA ASP A 414 2.10 -13.84 7.75
C ASP A 414 1.15 -13.95 6.53
N ALA A 415 1.71 -14.36 5.40
CA ALA A 415 0.97 -14.54 4.14
C ALA A 415 0.32 -15.92 4.01
N THR A 416 0.62 -16.87 4.89
CA THR A 416 0.10 -18.24 4.85
C THR A 416 -1.41 -18.26 5.15
N PRO A 417 -2.29 -18.85 4.32
CA PRO A 417 -3.72 -18.93 4.65
C PRO A 417 -3.96 -19.50 6.05
N ILE A 418 -4.89 -18.91 6.82
CA ILE A 418 -5.08 -19.26 8.25
C ILE A 418 -5.38 -20.75 8.49
N GLN A 419 -5.94 -21.44 7.49
CA GLN A 419 -6.23 -22.88 7.53
C GLN A 419 -4.96 -23.74 7.41
N ASP A 420 -3.92 -23.21 6.77
CA ASP A 420 -2.64 -23.88 6.52
C ASP A 420 -1.57 -23.49 7.55
N VAL A 421 -1.88 -22.54 8.45
CA VAL A 421 -0.97 -22.11 9.52
C VAL A 421 -0.70 -23.25 10.49
N VAL A 422 0.58 -23.52 10.73
CA VAL A 422 1.03 -24.47 11.74
C VAL A 422 1.25 -23.73 13.05
N PHE A 423 0.38 -24.01 14.03
CA PHE A 423 0.51 -23.45 15.38
C PHE A 423 1.55 -24.24 16.19
N GLU A 424 2.61 -23.54 16.58
CA GLU A 424 3.68 -24.01 17.46
C GLU A 424 3.48 -23.47 18.88
N ALA A 425 4.05 -24.19 19.85
CA ALA A 425 4.05 -23.80 21.25
C ALA A 425 5.14 -22.76 21.52
N ASP A 426 4.85 -21.81 22.40
CA ASP A 426 5.77 -20.74 22.78
C ASP A 426 5.55 -20.32 24.24
N SER A 427 6.62 -19.84 24.89
CA SER A 427 6.66 -19.54 26.33
C SER A 427 5.67 -18.43 26.72
N TRP A 428 5.35 -17.51 25.82
CA TRP A 428 4.50 -16.36 26.14
C TRP A 428 3.03 -16.55 25.80
N VAL A 429 2.67 -17.65 25.15
CA VAL A 429 1.28 -17.90 24.70
C VAL A 429 0.31 -17.97 25.88
N GLN A 430 0.66 -18.72 26.93
CA GLN A 430 -0.22 -18.87 28.08
C GLN A 430 -0.33 -17.58 28.89
N GLU A 431 0.79 -16.89 29.11
CA GLU A 431 0.80 -15.59 29.80
C GLU A 431 0.02 -14.53 29.01
N ALA A 432 0.10 -14.53 27.67
CA ALA A 432 -0.67 -13.64 26.82
C ALA A 432 -2.18 -13.88 26.95
N ILE A 433 -2.60 -15.16 27.05
CA ILE A 433 -4.00 -15.54 27.28
C ILE A 433 -4.47 -15.09 28.67
N TRP A 434 -3.67 -15.29 29.71
CA TRP A 434 -4.02 -14.84 31.07
C TRP A 434 -4.09 -13.31 31.19
N LEU A 435 -3.39 -12.57 30.34
CA LEU A 435 -3.45 -11.11 30.29
C LEU A 435 -4.70 -10.57 29.55
N LEU A 436 -5.44 -11.41 28.82
CA LEU A 436 -6.58 -10.97 28.00
C LEU A 436 -7.67 -10.24 28.80
N PRO A 437 -8.14 -10.67 29.99
CA PRO A 437 -9.20 -9.96 30.70
C PRO A 437 -8.87 -8.48 30.94
N ASP A 438 -7.64 -8.19 31.37
CA ASP A 438 -7.17 -6.82 31.61
C ASP A 438 -6.97 -6.05 30.29
N LEU A 439 -6.37 -6.70 29.30
CA LEU A 439 -5.98 -6.02 28.06
C LEU A 439 -7.19 -5.71 27.18
N LEU A 440 -8.14 -6.64 27.07
CA LEU A 440 -9.38 -6.43 26.32
C LEU A 440 -10.22 -5.31 26.96
N ALA A 441 -10.32 -5.30 28.29
CA ALA A 441 -10.96 -4.19 29.01
C ALA A 441 -10.23 -2.87 28.72
N MET A 442 -8.90 -2.85 28.81
CA MET A 442 -8.09 -1.67 28.51
C MET A 442 -8.30 -1.15 27.07
N ILE A 443 -8.25 -2.03 26.06
CA ILE A 443 -8.45 -1.67 24.66
C ILE A 443 -9.83 -1.05 24.44
N SER A 444 -10.88 -1.63 25.05
CA SER A 444 -12.25 -1.12 24.95
C SER A 444 -12.41 0.24 25.63
N ILE A 445 -11.90 0.43 26.85
CA ILE A 445 -12.04 1.72 27.56
C ILE A 445 -11.20 2.83 26.91
N SER A 446 -10.05 2.50 26.30
CA SER A 446 -9.25 3.48 25.59
C SER A 446 -9.77 3.77 24.18
N ASN A 447 -10.78 3.03 23.71
CA ASN A 447 -11.35 3.15 22.37
C ASN A 447 -10.29 3.05 21.26
N VAL A 448 -9.35 2.11 21.40
CA VAL A 448 -8.23 1.92 20.45
C VAL A 448 -8.41 0.71 19.54
N SER A 449 -9.52 -0.01 19.65
CA SER A 449 -9.74 -1.17 18.77
C SER A 449 -9.99 -0.76 17.32
N GLN A 450 -10.65 0.38 17.10
CA GLN A 450 -11.13 0.84 15.79
C GLN A 450 -12.00 -0.21 15.05
N LEU A 451 -12.54 -1.19 15.79
CA LEU A 451 -13.34 -2.28 15.21
C LEU A 451 -14.79 -1.84 14.99
N PRO A 452 -15.43 -2.25 13.89
CA PRO A 452 -16.85 -1.98 13.66
C PRO A 452 -17.73 -2.69 14.70
N THR A 453 -18.58 -1.94 15.38
CA THR A 453 -19.46 -2.47 16.46
C THR A 453 -20.91 -2.70 16.01
N TYR A 454 -21.46 -1.83 15.17
CA TYR A 454 -22.89 -1.81 14.87
C TYR A 454 -23.36 -3.09 14.16
N HIS A 455 -24.29 -3.84 14.79
CA HIS A 455 -24.78 -5.15 14.34
C HIS A 455 -23.68 -6.17 14.03
N ASN A 456 -22.57 -6.11 14.75
CA ASN A 456 -21.34 -6.84 14.40
C ASN A 456 -20.66 -7.50 15.62
N ILE A 457 -21.44 -7.97 16.60
CA ILE A 457 -20.93 -8.49 17.88
C ILE A 457 -19.88 -9.59 17.69
N ASP A 458 -20.15 -10.60 16.87
CA ASP A 458 -19.25 -11.75 16.70
C ASP A 458 -17.90 -11.32 16.12
N ASN A 459 -17.94 -10.47 15.09
CA ASN A 459 -16.73 -9.96 14.44
C ASN A 459 -15.98 -8.95 15.33
N TYR A 460 -16.69 -8.15 16.14
CA TYR A 460 -16.07 -7.29 17.15
C TYR A 460 -15.32 -8.13 18.18
N VAL A 461 -15.95 -9.17 18.73
CA VAL A 461 -15.33 -10.05 19.72
C VAL A 461 -14.18 -10.85 19.08
N ASN A 462 -14.35 -11.32 17.85
CA ASN A 462 -13.27 -11.97 17.09
C ASN A 462 -12.06 -11.03 16.92
N GLY A 463 -12.31 -9.81 16.47
CA GLY A 463 -11.28 -8.80 16.24
C GLY A 463 -10.58 -8.38 17.52
N ILE A 464 -11.32 -8.10 18.60
CA ILE A 464 -10.74 -7.58 19.84
C ILE A 464 -9.94 -8.66 20.57
N VAL A 465 -10.42 -9.91 20.58
CA VAL A 465 -9.68 -11.04 21.16
C VAL A 465 -8.39 -11.30 20.39
N ARG A 466 -8.44 -11.27 19.05
CA ARG A 466 -7.23 -11.36 18.22
C ARG A 466 -6.27 -10.22 18.54
N GLN A 467 -6.75 -8.99 18.48
CA GLN A 467 -5.96 -7.80 18.75
C GLN A 467 -5.31 -7.82 20.15
N GLY A 468 -6.05 -8.24 21.17
CA GLY A 468 -5.56 -8.42 22.53
C GLY A 468 -4.47 -9.48 22.63
N PHE A 469 -4.70 -10.66 22.05
CA PHE A 469 -3.71 -11.75 22.10
C PHE A 469 -2.38 -11.33 21.43
N LEU A 470 -2.46 -10.74 20.23
CA LEU A 470 -1.27 -10.27 19.52
C LEU A 470 -0.52 -9.19 20.32
N GLY A 471 -1.23 -8.21 20.87
CA GLY A 471 -0.61 -7.14 21.67
C GLY A 471 -0.03 -7.62 23.00
N ALA A 472 -0.67 -8.59 23.65
CA ALA A 472 -0.16 -9.23 24.87
C ALA A 472 1.13 -10.00 24.61
N TRP A 473 1.12 -10.87 23.57
CA TRP A 473 2.29 -11.64 23.19
C TRP A 473 3.43 -10.72 22.75
N ASP A 474 3.16 -9.72 21.89
CA ASP A 474 4.16 -8.76 21.44
C ASP A 474 4.79 -8.01 22.62
N MET A 475 4.01 -7.65 23.64
CA MET A 475 4.55 -6.98 24.83
C MET A 475 5.48 -7.90 25.62
N LEU A 476 5.10 -9.16 25.82
CA LEU A 476 5.89 -10.16 26.55
C LEU A 476 7.20 -10.46 25.79
N HIS A 477 7.07 -10.83 24.51
CA HIS A 477 8.19 -11.05 23.58
C HIS A 477 9.13 -9.86 23.59
N TYR A 478 8.64 -8.66 23.28
CA TYR A 478 9.45 -7.45 23.19
C TYR A 478 10.09 -7.04 24.52
N SER A 479 9.54 -7.43 25.66
CA SER A 479 10.05 -7.07 26.99
C SER A 479 11.06 -8.07 27.56
N PHE A 480 10.84 -9.35 27.33
CA PHE A 480 11.47 -10.41 28.12
C PHE A 480 12.24 -11.43 27.28
N ASP A 481 12.11 -11.44 25.94
CA ASP A 481 12.98 -12.28 25.13
C ASP A 481 14.44 -11.83 25.18
N ASP A 482 15.33 -12.78 24.93
CA ASP A 482 16.74 -12.48 24.74
C ASP A 482 16.93 -11.62 23.49
N ASN A 483 17.78 -10.60 23.59
CA ASN A 483 18.04 -9.62 22.53
C ASN A 483 18.74 -10.17 21.27
N GLN A 484 18.82 -11.50 21.11
CA GLN A 484 19.58 -12.18 20.05
C GLN A 484 18.72 -12.66 18.89
N THR A 485 17.39 -12.46 18.92
CA THR A 485 16.49 -12.90 17.86
C THR A 485 16.55 -11.96 16.65
N HIS A 486 17.50 -12.26 15.76
CA HIS A 486 17.71 -11.58 14.48
C HIS A 486 16.98 -12.29 13.33
N TYR A 487 16.38 -11.50 12.45
CA TYR A 487 15.73 -11.98 11.24
C TYR A 487 16.35 -11.35 10.01
N ASP A 488 16.24 -12.04 8.87
CA ASP A 488 16.61 -11.49 7.58
C ASP A 488 15.39 -10.81 6.95
N ALA A 489 15.55 -9.53 6.63
CA ALA A 489 14.55 -8.75 5.93
C ALA A 489 15.06 -8.33 4.55
N PHE A 490 14.19 -8.39 3.55
CA PHE A 490 14.44 -7.97 2.18
C PHE A 490 13.66 -6.67 1.94
N PRO A 491 14.35 -5.51 1.90
CA PRO A 491 13.68 -4.22 1.75
C PRO A 491 12.91 -4.14 0.43
N ALA A 492 11.66 -3.69 0.49
CA ALA A 492 10.95 -3.28 -0.71
C ALA A 492 11.42 -1.89 -1.15
N SER A 493 11.28 -1.62 -2.44
CA SER A 493 11.48 -0.29 -3.00
C SER A 493 10.30 0.05 -3.87
N ALA A 494 9.75 1.25 -3.68
CA ALA A 494 8.65 1.72 -4.50
C ALA A 494 9.09 1.82 -5.96
N ARG A 495 8.25 1.29 -6.85
CA ARG A 495 8.43 1.31 -8.30
C ARG A 495 7.16 1.80 -8.96
N LEU A 496 7.32 2.31 -10.17
CA LEU A 496 6.22 2.65 -11.06
C LEU A 496 6.37 1.78 -12.30
N VAL A 497 5.45 0.83 -12.49
CA VAL A 497 5.43 -0.03 -13.67
C VAL A 497 4.66 0.67 -14.77
N ALA A 498 5.29 0.81 -15.94
CA ALA A 498 4.59 1.25 -17.13
C ALA A 498 3.71 0.12 -17.67
N ASP A 499 2.42 0.41 -17.81
CA ASP A 499 1.41 -0.50 -18.33
C ASP A 499 0.95 0.00 -19.70
N SER A 500 1.20 -0.80 -20.73
CA SER A 500 0.75 -0.52 -22.09
C SER A 500 -0.68 -1.06 -22.31
N PRO A 501 -1.57 -0.31 -22.98
CA PRO A 501 -2.95 -0.74 -23.22
C PRO A 501 -3.09 -2.08 -23.96
N GLU A 502 -2.08 -2.55 -24.69
CA GLU A 502 -2.10 -3.88 -25.34
C GLU A 502 -1.85 -5.05 -24.37
N GLY A 503 -1.10 -4.84 -23.28
CA GLY A 503 -0.86 -5.87 -22.25
C GLY A 503 -2.15 -6.26 -21.53
N ASN A 504 -2.94 -5.24 -21.17
CA ASN A 504 -4.27 -5.40 -20.58
C ASN A 504 -5.25 -6.20 -21.45
N GLU A 505 -5.13 -6.19 -22.78
CA GLU A 505 -6.06 -6.94 -23.64
C GLU A 505 -5.76 -8.45 -23.66
N LYS A 506 -4.50 -8.86 -23.45
CA LYS A 506 -4.14 -10.28 -23.30
C LYS A 506 -4.50 -10.80 -21.91
N GLU A 507 -4.13 -10.06 -20.87
CA GLU A 507 -4.42 -10.47 -19.48
C GLU A 507 -5.93 -10.50 -19.22
N ARG A 508 -6.68 -9.50 -19.70
CA ARG A 508 -8.15 -9.50 -19.63
C ARG A 508 -8.78 -10.60 -20.50
N LYS A 509 -8.16 -11.04 -21.60
CA LYS A 509 -8.66 -12.20 -22.38
C LYS A 509 -8.41 -13.52 -21.67
N GLU A 510 -7.28 -13.67 -20.99
CA GLU A 510 -6.99 -14.85 -20.17
C GLU A 510 -7.87 -14.93 -18.92
N GLU A 511 -8.13 -13.79 -18.27
CA GLU A 511 -9.04 -13.71 -17.12
C GLU A 511 -10.50 -13.98 -17.54
N VAL A 512 -10.94 -13.47 -18.69
CA VAL A 512 -12.28 -13.77 -19.24
C VAL A 512 -12.39 -15.22 -19.71
N HIS A 513 -11.36 -15.83 -20.29
CA HIS A 513 -11.38 -17.27 -20.61
C HIS A 513 -11.40 -18.15 -19.34
N GLY A 514 -10.63 -17.80 -18.30
CA GLY A 514 -10.66 -18.51 -17.02
C GLY A 514 -12.04 -18.45 -16.34
N VAL A 515 -12.71 -17.30 -16.36
CA VAL A 515 -14.07 -17.15 -15.81
C VAL A 515 -15.10 -17.91 -16.65
N VAL A 516 -14.97 -17.92 -17.98
CA VAL A 516 -15.87 -18.68 -18.86
C VAL A 516 -15.70 -20.19 -18.69
N ASP A 517 -14.47 -20.68 -18.55
CA ASP A 517 -14.21 -22.11 -18.30
C ASP A 517 -14.70 -22.55 -16.91
N THR A 518 -14.61 -21.66 -15.91
CA THR A 518 -15.16 -21.92 -14.57
C THR A 518 -16.69 -21.95 -14.58
N LEU A 519 -17.34 -21.08 -15.37
CA LEU A 519 -18.80 -21.06 -15.53
C LEU A 519 -19.33 -22.23 -16.38
N LEU A 520 -18.57 -22.69 -17.38
CA LEU A 520 -18.94 -23.83 -18.21
C LEU A 520 -18.66 -25.17 -17.50
N GLY A 521 -17.64 -25.24 -16.64
CA GLY A 521 -17.36 -26.41 -15.81
C GLY A 521 -18.43 -26.67 -14.74
N GLY A 522 -19.06 -25.62 -14.20
CA GLY A 522 -20.14 -25.73 -13.21
C GLY A 522 -21.53 -26.08 -13.78
N LEU A 523 -21.70 -26.09 -15.10
CA LEU A 523 -22.94 -26.51 -15.78
C LEU A 523 -22.90 -27.96 -16.27
N ALA A 524 -21.75 -28.62 -16.17
CA ALA A 524 -21.53 -30.02 -16.56
C ALA A 524 -21.49 -30.99 -15.36
N SER A 525 -21.75 -30.48 -14.16
CA SER A 525 -21.94 -31.21 -12.90
C SER A 525 -23.36 -30.97 -12.39
#